data_AF-A0A920HIA2-F1
#
_entry.id   AF-A0A920HIA2-F1
#
_cell.length_a   1.000
_cell.length_b   1.000
_cell.length_c   1.000
_cell.angle_alpha   90.00
_cell.angle_beta   90.00
_cell.angle_gamma   90.00
#
_symmetry.space_group_name_H-M   'P 1'
#
loop_
_entity.id
_entity.type
_entity.pdbx_description
1 polymer ?
#
loop_
_entity_poly.entity_id
_entity_poly.type
_entity_poly.pdbx_seq_one_letter_code
_entity_poly.pdbx_strand_id
1 'polypeptide(L)' 'MDGFGTDTNVIVVAATNRADVLDKALMRAGRFDRQIFVDLPDLNERREIFKVHLKPLKKSRTLDVEFLAKQTPVSLVQT' A
#
# COMPACT_ATOMS: atom_id res chain seq x y z
N MET A 1 5.36 -17.54 -15.33
CA MET A 1 4.13 -18.09 -14.75
C MET A 1 3.62 -19.26 -15.56
N ASP A 2 4.00 -19.38 -16.83
CA ASP A 2 3.78 -20.57 -17.65
C ASP A 2 4.66 -21.72 -17.12
N GLY A 3 4.03 -22.75 -16.52
CA GLY A 3 4.75 -23.90 -15.95
C GLY A 3 4.11 -24.52 -14.70
N PHE A 4 3.10 -23.89 -14.10
CA PHE A 4 2.30 -24.54 -13.05
C PHE A 4 1.32 -25.53 -13.68
N GLY A 5 1.36 -26.79 -13.26
CA GLY A 5 0.37 -27.79 -13.65
C GLY A 5 -1.03 -27.42 -13.14
N THR A 6 -2.06 -27.91 -13.83
CA THR A 6 -3.49 -27.60 -13.57
C THR A 6 -3.97 -27.92 -12.15
N ASP A 7 -3.21 -28.70 -11.39
CA ASP A 7 -3.56 -29.14 -10.03
C ASP A 7 -2.96 -28.24 -8.94
N THR A 8 -2.32 -27.12 -9.30
CA THR A 8 -1.63 -26.23 -8.35
C THR A 8 -2.32 -24.87 -8.27
N ASN A 9 -2.98 -24.60 -7.14
CA ASN A 9 -3.55 -23.28 -6.84
C ASN A 9 -2.48 -22.36 -6.25
N VAL A 10 -1.72 -21.68 -7.11
CA VAL A 10 -0.69 -20.70 -6.71
C VAL A 10 -1.19 -19.28 -6.96
N ILE A 11 -1.14 -18.43 -5.94
CA ILE A 11 -1.38 -16.98 -6.07
C ILE A 11 -0.04 -16.27 -5.93
N VAL A 12 0.31 -15.43 -6.91
CA VAL A 12 1.53 -14.62 -6.88
C VAL A 12 1.16 -13.16 -6.66
N VAL A 13 1.75 -12.55 -5.64
CA VAL A 13 1.65 -11.11 -5.35
C VAL A 13 3.04 -10.51 -5.46
N ALA A 14 3.15 -9.39 -6.18
CA ALA A 14 4.39 -8.61 -6.31
C ALA A 14 4.09 -7.13 -6.06
N ALA A 15 5.10 -6.39 -5.61
CA ALA A 15 5.02 -4.95 -5.36
C ALA A 15 6.20 -4.24 -6.03
N THR A 16 5.95 -3.06 -6.61
CA THR A 16 6.99 -2.20 -7.20
C THR A 16 6.64 -0.74 -6.95
N ASN A 17 7.66 0.08 -6.67
CA ASN A 17 7.52 1.54 -6.61
C ASN A 17 7.69 2.19 -7.99
N ARG A 18 8.01 1.40 -9.03
CA ARG A 18 8.23 1.86 -10.41
C ARG A 18 7.58 0.89 -11.39
N ALA A 19 6.27 1.02 -11.58
CA ALA A 19 5.52 0.19 -12.53
C ALA A 19 5.86 0.53 -14.00
N ASP A 20 6.32 1.76 -14.25
CA ASP A 20 6.68 2.31 -15.55
C ASP A 20 7.88 1.61 -16.21
N VAL A 21 8.82 1.09 -15.41
CA VAL A 21 10.02 0.40 -15.92
C VAL A 21 9.86 -1.11 -16.05
N LEU A 22 8.69 -1.65 -15.72
CA LEU A 22 8.45 -3.09 -15.75
C LEU A 22 8.38 -3.59 -17.20
N ASP A 23 8.98 -4.75 -17.47
CA ASP A 23 8.87 -5.40 -18.78
C ASP A 23 7.39 -5.67 -19.12
N LYS A 24 6.94 -5.19 -20.30
CA LYS A 24 5.59 -5.42 -20.82
C LYS A 24 5.22 -6.90 -20.86
N ALA A 25 6.19 -7.79 -20.96
CA ALA A 25 5.98 -9.24 -20.92
C ALA A 25 5.41 -9.73 -19.59
N LEU A 26 5.62 -9.03 -18.47
CA LEU A 26 5.06 -9.37 -17.17
C LEU A 26 3.61 -8.91 -17.01
N MET A 27 3.18 -7.94 -17.81
CA MET A 27 1.85 -7.33 -17.76
C MET A 27 0.84 -7.98 -18.71
N ARG A 28 1.25 -9.04 -19.44
CA ARG A 28 0.36 -9.80 -20.31
C ARG A 28 -0.54 -10.71 -19.48
N ALA A 29 -1.72 -11.01 -20.04
CA ALA A 29 -2.65 -11.97 -19.47
C ALA A 29 -1.98 -13.33 -19.20
N GLY A 30 -2.32 -13.97 -18.08
CA GLY A 30 -1.67 -15.18 -17.55
C GLY A 30 -0.44 -14.91 -16.68
N ARG A 31 -0.13 -13.64 -16.37
CA ARG A 31 1.00 -13.23 -15.52
C ARG A 31 0.52 -12.30 -14.41
N PHE A 32 0.93 -11.03 -14.39
CA PHE A 32 0.37 -10.04 -13.46
C PHE A 32 -0.88 -9.40 -14.04
N ASP A 33 -1.96 -10.19 -14.03
CA ASP A 33 -3.24 -9.84 -14.67
C ASP A 33 -4.03 -8.76 -13.91
N ARG A 34 -3.72 -8.57 -12.63
CA ARG A 34 -4.34 -7.57 -11.76
C ARG A 34 -3.27 -6.62 -11.26
N GLN A 35 -3.50 -5.34 -11.54
CA GLN A 35 -2.68 -4.25 -11.05
C GLN A 35 -3.53 -3.44 -10.08
N ILE A 36 -2.98 -3.21 -8.89
CA ILE A 36 -3.61 -2.42 -7.84
C ILE A 36 -2.66 -1.28 -7.55
N PHE A 37 -3.10 -0.05 -7.83
CA PHE A 37 -2.37 1.15 -7.46
C PHE A 37 -2.71 1.51 -6.02
N VAL A 38 -1.69 1.86 -5.24
CA VAL A 38 -1.83 2.28 -3.85
C VAL A 38 -1.43 3.75 -3.79
N ASP A 39 -2.42 4.60 -3.57
CA ASP A 39 -2.22 6.04 -3.43
C ASP A 39 -1.80 6.41 -2.00
N LEU A 40 -1.38 7.67 -1.83
CA LEU A 40 -1.05 8.21 -0.51
C LEU A 40 -2.32 8.39 0.33
N PRO A 41 -2.26 8.11 1.65
CA PRO A 41 -3.44 8.08 2.48
C PRO A 41 -4.05 9.47 2.69
N ASP A 42 -5.38 9.54 2.63
CA ASP A 42 -6.14 10.73 2.97
C ASP A 42 -6.12 11.02 4.50
N LEU A 43 -6.77 12.10 4.91
CA LEU A 43 -6.80 12.49 6.34
C LEU A 43 -7.43 11.41 7.23
N ASN A 44 -8.52 10.78 6.79
CA ASN A 44 -9.20 9.75 7.55
C ASN A 44 -8.36 8.48 7.62
N GLU A 45 -7.74 8.08 6.51
CA GLU A 45 -6.86 6.92 6.43
C GLU A 45 -5.63 7.11 7.31
N ARG A 46 -5.01 8.29 7.31
CA ARG A 46 -3.90 8.60 8.24
C ARG A 46 -4.33 8.48 9.69
N ARG A 47 -5.52 8.94 10.05
CA ARG A 47 -6.06 8.76 11.41
C ARG A 47 -6.20 7.29 11.78
N GLU A 48 -6.69 6.44 10.87
CA GLU A 48 -6.82 5.01 11.11
C GLU A 48 -5.45 4.32 11.23
N ILE A 49 -4.48 4.69 10.39
CA ILE A 49 -3.09 4.25 10.50
C ILE A 49 -2.54 4.58 11.89
N PHE A 50 -2.71 5.82 12.35
CA PHE A 50 -2.31 6.20 13.72
C PHE A 50 -3.02 5.36 14.78
N LYS A 51 -4.33 5.14 14.68
CA LYS A 51 -5.08 4.33 15.66
C LYS A 51 -4.53 2.90 15.76
N VAL A 52 -4.18 2.28 14.63
CA VAL A 52 -3.59 0.93 14.58
C VAL A 52 -2.23 0.92 15.29
N HIS A 53 -1.34 1.83 14.92
CA HIS A 53 0.03 1.85 15.47
C HIS A 53 0.13 2.39 16.90
N LEU A 54 -0.83 3.20 17.35
CA LEU A 54 -0.94 3.68 18.73
C LEU A 54 -1.70 2.70 19.64
N LYS A 55 -2.30 1.64 19.10
CA LYS A 55 -3.01 0.62 19.89
C LYS A 55 -2.13 -0.07 20.95
N PRO A 56 -0.90 -0.53 20.66
CA PRO A 56 -0.07 -1.21 21.65
C PRO A 56 0.63 -0.27 22.64
N LEU A 57 0.54 1.04 22.47
CA LEU A 57 1.32 2.01 23.23
C LEU A 57 0.56 2.57 24.44
N LYS A 58 1.30 2.86 25.52
CA LYS A 58 0.81 3.71 26.60
C LYS A 58 0.68 5.14 26.07
N LYS A 59 -0.55 5.67 26.10
CA LYS A 59 -0.89 6.99 25.56
C LYS A 59 -1.10 7.98 26.69
N SER A 60 -0.65 9.21 26.50
CA SER A 60 -1.13 10.32 27.33
C SER A 60 -2.62 10.52 27.09
N ARG A 61 -3.36 10.95 28.13
CA ARG A 61 -4.77 11.36 27.99
C ARG A 61 -4.95 12.60 27.11
N THR A 62 -3.87 13.36 26.91
CA THR A 62 -3.85 14.57 26.08
C THR A 62 -3.45 14.31 24.63
N LEU A 63 -3.23 13.05 24.22
CA LEU A 63 -2.83 12.72 22.86
C LEU A 63 -4.00 12.93 21.89
N ASP A 64 -3.88 13.93 21.02
CA ASP A 64 -4.84 14.20 19.97
C ASP A 64 -4.41 13.57 18.64
N VAL A 65 -5.03 12.45 18.29
CA VAL A 65 -4.75 11.72 17.05
C VAL A 65 -5.25 12.48 15.82
N GLU A 66 -6.33 13.25 15.94
CA GLU A 66 -6.88 14.04 14.84
C GLU A 66 -5.92 15.17 14.47
N PHE A 67 -5.32 15.81 15.48
CA PHE A 67 -4.27 16.79 15.28
C PHE A 67 -3.04 16.19 14.58
N LEU A 68 -2.57 15.03 15.01
CA LEU A 68 -1.42 14.34 14.39
C LEU A 68 -1.67 13.99 12.91
N ALA A 69 -2.88 13.52 12.57
CA ALA A 69 -3.25 13.21 11.19
C ALA A 69 -3.27 14.46 10.29
N LYS A 70 -3.63 15.63 10.84
CA LYS A 70 -3.61 16.92 10.13
C LYS A 70 -2.21 17.49 9.96
N GLN A 71 -1.31 17.28 10.93
CA GLN A 71 0.08 17.73 10.88
C GLN A 71 1.00 16.88 9.99
N THR A 72 0.47 15.79 9.43
CA THR A 72 1.17 14.91 8.48
C THR A 72 0.53 15.03 7.09
N PRO A 73 0.51 16.22 6.46
CA PRO A 73 -0.04 16.36 5.13
C PRO A 73 0.79 15.56 4.12
N VAL A 74 0.14 15.11 3.06
CA VAL A 74 0.82 14.53 1.92
C VAL A 74 1.68 15.63 1.28
N SER A 75 2.98 15.62 1.52
CA SER A 75 3.90 16.39 0.70
C SER A 75 4.16 15.56 -0.56
N LEU A 76 3.54 15.95 -1.67
CA LEU A 76 4.13 15.68 -2.97
C LEU A 76 5.47 16.40 -2.95
N VAL A 77 6.54 15.67 -2.69
CA VAL A 77 7.88 16.16 -2.99
C VAL A 77 7.87 16.38 -4.50
N GLN A 78 7.67 17.63 -4.92
CA GLN A 78 7.92 18.09 -6.28
C GLN A 78 9.44 18.06 -6.44
N THR A 79 10.00 16.88 -6.69
CA THR A 79 11.34 16.72 -7.25
C THR A 79 11.22 16.32 -8.70
#